data_AF-A0A0H5CLN6-F1
#
_entry.id   AF-A0A0H5CLN6-F1
#
_cell.length_a   1.000
_cell.length_b   1.000
_cell.length_c   1.000
_cell.angle_alpha   90.00
_cell.angle_beta   90.00
_cell.angle_gamma   90.00
#
_symmetry.space_group_name_H-M   'P 1'
#
loop_
_entity.id
_entity.type
_entity.pdbx_description
1 polymer ?
#
loop_
_entity_poly.entity_id
_entity_poly.type
_entity_poly.pdbx_seq_one_letter_code
_entity_poly.pdbx_strand_id
1 'polypeptide(L)' 'MRARAMVKAGRPLSEIIADLRSDETFNLTPFNFIHLMVKGVGMSLADARALLDDFAPELEPLIPVEETERHAETIFARYR' A
#
# COMPACT_ATOMS: atom_id res chain seq x y z
N MET A 1 3.20 14.38 -0.28
CA MET A 1 2.57 13.13 0.23
C MET A 1 3.68 12.11 0.48
N ARG A 2 3.89 11.70 1.74
CA ARG A 2 4.95 10.77 2.16
C ARG A 2 4.85 9.42 1.43
N ALA A 3 3.66 8.82 1.38
CA ALA A 3 3.41 7.57 0.65
C ALA A 3 3.75 7.64 -0.85
N ARG A 4 3.46 8.78 -1.53
CA ARG A 4 3.83 8.98 -2.93
C ARG A 4 5.35 8.95 -3.13
N ALA A 5 6.11 9.57 -2.21
CA ALA A 5 7.56 9.56 -2.27
C ALA A 5 8.12 8.14 -2.07
N MET A 6 7.54 7.36 -1.16
CA MET A 6 7.92 5.97 -0.92
C MET A 6 7.64 5.07 -2.13
N VAL A 7 6.46 5.18 -2.75
CA VAL A 7 6.14 4.43 -3.98
C VAL A 7 7.12 4.79 -5.11
N LYS A 8 7.38 6.09 -5.32
CA LYS A 8 8.36 6.55 -6.33
C LYS A 8 9.78 6.09 -6.07
N ALA A 9 10.17 5.97 -4.80
CA ALA A 9 11.46 5.44 -4.39
C ALA A 9 11.53 3.90 -4.48
N GLY A 10 10.45 3.24 -4.91
CA GLY A 10 10.39 1.78 -5.02
C GLY A 10 10.39 1.06 -3.68
N ARG A 11 9.90 1.71 -2.61
CA ARG A 11 9.81 1.07 -1.29
C ARG A 11 8.83 -0.12 -1.31
N PRO A 12 9.13 -1.20 -0.58
CA PRO A 12 8.20 -2.32 -0.36
C PRO A 12 6.85 -1.86 0.22
N LEU A 13 5.79 -2.60 -0.07
CA LEU A 13 4.45 -2.32 0.46
C LEU A 13 4.41 -2.45 2.00
N SER A 14 5.10 -3.44 2.56
CA SER A 14 5.24 -3.62 4.01
C SER A 14 5.91 -2.41 4.67
N GLU A 15 6.92 -1.80 4.06
CA GLU A 15 7.53 -0.57 4.57
C GLU A 15 6.54 0.59 4.57
N ILE A 16 5.73 0.72 3.51
CA ILE A 16 4.67 1.75 3.43
C ILE A 16 3.61 1.52 4.51
N ILE A 17 3.16 0.28 4.71
CA ILE A 17 2.17 -0.08 5.73
C ILE A 17 2.74 0.18 7.14
N ALA A 18 3.99 -0.21 7.40
CA ALA A 18 4.65 0.03 8.68
C ALA A 18 4.82 1.53 8.96
N ASP A 19 5.20 2.32 7.95
CA ASP A 19 5.30 3.77 8.03
C ASP A 19 3.95 4.40 8.39
N LEU A 20 2.88 4.02 7.70
CA LEU A 20 1.53 4.51 7.97
C LEU A 20 1.00 4.07 9.34
N ARG A 21 1.35 2.86 9.78
CA ARG A 21 0.96 2.34 11.11
C ARG A 21 1.70 3.06 12.24
N SER A 22 2.91 3.56 11.99
CA SER A 22 3.68 4.33 12.96
C SER A 22 3.21 5.78 13.12
N ASP A 23 2.36 6.26 12.21
CA ASP A 23 1.79 7.60 12.27
C ASP A 23 0.54 7.60 13.18
N GLU A 24 0.71 8.06 14.42
CA GLU A 24 -0.37 8.15 15.42
C GLU A 24 -1.55 9.04 14.96
N THR A 25 -1.34 9.90 13.97
CA THR A 25 -2.39 10.77 13.42
C THR A 25 -3.17 10.10 12.28
N PHE A 26 -2.68 8.97 11.78
CA PHE A 26 -3.29 8.25 10.68
C PHE A 26 -3.94 6.94 11.16
N ASN A 27 -5.27 6.91 11.14
CA ASN A 27 -5.99 5.66 11.39
C ASN A 27 -5.89 4.74 10.17
N LEU A 28 -4.92 3.82 10.19
CA LEU A 28 -4.68 2.87 9.11
C LEU A 28 -5.80 1.83 9.04
N THR A 29 -6.72 2.05 8.10
CA THR A 29 -7.80 1.12 7.73
C THR A 29 -7.72 0.81 6.23
N PRO A 30 -8.30 -0.30 5.73
CA PRO A 30 -8.34 -0.59 4.31
C PRO A 30 -8.90 0.56 3.46
N PHE A 31 -9.95 1.22 3.96
CA PHE A 31 -10.54 2.37 3.28
C PHE A 31 -9.57 3.55 3.20
N ASN A 32 -8.93 3.92 4.32
CA ASN A 32 -7.97 5.03 4.34
C ASN A 32 -6.72 4.73 3.52
N PHE A 33 -6.26 3.48 3.51
CA PHE A 33 -5.16 3.03 2.65
C PHE A 33 -5.52 3.21 1.17
N ILE A 34 -6.68 2.69 0.72
CA ILE A 34 -7.14 2.86 -0.65
C ILE A 34 -7.29 4.35 -1.01
N HIS A 35 -7.90 5.14 -0.11
CA HIS A 35 -8.05 6.58 -0.32
C HIS A 35 -6.70 7.27 -0.52
N LEU A 36 -5.71 6.94 0.32
CA LEU A 36 -4.36 7.46 0.23
C LEU A 36 -3.66 7.04 -1.08
N MET A 37 -3.79 5.79 -1.50
CA MET A 37 -3.22 5.32 -2.76
C MET A 37 -3.85 6.06 -3.96
N VAL A 38 -5.17 6.19 -3.98
CA VAL A 38 -5.89 6.87 -5.08
C VAL A 38 -5.59 8.37 -5.10
N LYS A 39 -5.75 9.07 -3.97
CA LYS A 39 -5.61 10.54 -3.91
C LYS A 39 -4.19 11.02 -3.72
N GLY A 40 -3.38 10.25 -3.01
CA GLY A 40 -2.00 10.62 -2.69
C GLY A 40 -0.98 10.14 -3.70
N VAL A 41 -1.10 8.89 -4.16
CA VAL A 41 -0.18 8.33 -5.15
C VAL A 41 -0.68 8.58 -6.57
N GLY A 42 -2.00 8.64 -6.76
CA GLY A 42 -2.64 8.78 -8.07
C GLY A 42 -3.00 7.43 -8.70
N MET A 43 -3.16 6.39 -7.88
CA MET A 43 -3.54 5.06 -8.34
C MET A 43 -4.98 5.00 -8.82
N SER A 44 -5.26 4.09 -9.76
CA SER A 44 -6.64 3.71 -10.05
C SER A 44 -7.25 3.01 -8.82
N LEU A 45 -8.57 3.11 -8.65
CA LEU A 45 -9.26 2.42 -7.56
C LEU A 45 -9.07 0.90 -7.63
N ALA A 46 -9.04 0.34 -8.84
CA ALA A 46 -8.82 -1.09 -9.07
C ALA A 46 -7.44 -1.53 -8.57
N ASP A 47 -6.38 -0.81 -8.94
CA ASP A 47 -5.02 -1.14 -8.50
C ASP A 47 -4.86 -0.94 -6.99
N ALA A 48 -5.45 0.13 -6.42
CA ALA A 48 -5.43 0.36 -4.98
C ALA A 48 -6.16 -0.76 -4.20
N ARG A 49 -7.25 -1.31 -4.75
CA ARG A 49 -7.96 -2.45 -4.16
C ARG A 49 -7.15 -3.74 -4.26
N ALA A 50 -6.50 -3.96 -5.40
CA ALA A 50 -5.71 -5.17 -5.66
C ALA A 50 -4.52 -5.31 -4.71
N LEU A 51 -3.93 -4.19 -4.27
CA LEU A 51 -2.89 -4.19 -3.22
C LEU A 51 -3.34 -4.82 -1.90
N LEU A 52 -4.65 -4.90 -1.65
CA LEU A 52 -5.23 -5.43 -0.42
C LEU A 52 -5.85 -6.83 -0.60
N ASP A 53 -5.72 -7.45 -1.77
CA ASP A 53 -6.31 -8.78 -2.01
C ASP A 53 -5.61 -9.87 -1.18
N ASP A 54 -4.33 -9.66 -0.88
CA ASP A 54 -3.49 -10.57 -0.09
C ASP A 54 -3.45 -10.22 1.42
N PHE A 55 -4.31 -9.31 1.87
CA PHE A 55 -4.32 -8.81 3.25
C PHE A 55 -5.65 -9.08 3.97
N ALA A 56 -5.55 -9.32 5.27
CA ALA A 56 -6.69 -9.29 6.18
C ALA A 56 -7.21 -7.84 6.34
N PRO A 57 -8.44 -7.64 6.86
CA PRO A 57 -8.97 -6.30 7.17
C PRO A 57 -8.06 -5.45 8.08
N GLU A 58 -7.25 -6.08 8.93
CA GLU A 58 -6.27 -5.48 9.83
C GLU A 58 -4.97 -5.07 9.11
N LEU A 59 -4.89 -5.31 7.79
CA LEU A 59 -3.72 -5.08 6.94
C LEU A 59 -2.53 -5.92 7.40
N GLU A 60 -2.81 -7.17 7.76
CA GLU A 60 -1.83 -8.23 7.95
C GLU A 60 -1.80 -9.15 6.72
N PRO A 61 -0.62 -9.57 6.23
CA PRO A 61 -0.52 -10.47 5.09
C PRO A 61 -1.20 -11.81 5.37
N LEU A 62 -2.03 -12.29 4.44
CA LEU A 62 -2.65 -13.62 4.48
C LEU A 62 -1.77 -14.71 3.84
N ILE A 63 -0.78 -14.29 3.06
CA ILE A 63 0.19 -15.13 2.37
C ILE A 63 1.60 -14.72 2.79
N PRO A 64 2.67 -15.48 2.43
CA PRO A 64 4.03 -15.09 2.70
C PRO A 64 4.34 -13.67 2.20
N VAL A 65 5.05 -12.89 3.01
CA VAL A 65 5.35 -11.48 2.73
C VAL A 65 6.02 -11.31 1.37
N GLU A 66 6.92 -12.23 1.00
CA GLU A 66 7.63 -12.20 -0.27
C GLU A 66 6.69 -12.31 -1.50
N GLU A 67 5.57 -13.02 -1.36
CA GLU A 67 4.56 -13.13 -2.42
C GLU A 67 3.72 -11.85 -2.50
N THR A 68 3.30 -11.32 -1.36
CA THR A 68 2.60 -10.03 -1.27
C THR A 68 3.42 -8.89 -1.87
N GLU A 69 4.72 -8.83 -1.57
CA GLU A 69 5.63 -7.81 -2.10
C GLU A 69 5.80 -7.93 -3.62
N ARG A 70 5.89 -9.14 -4.16
CA ARG A 70 6.00 -9.38 -5.60
C ARG A 70 4.75 -8.92 -6.35
N HIS A 71 3.58 -9.20 -5.77
CA HIS A 71 2.32 -8.71 -6.32
C HIS A 71 2.25 -7.17 -6.28
N ALA A 72 2.57 -6.57 -5.13
CA ALA A 72 2.58 -5.13 -4.95
C ALA A 72 3.56 -4.43 -5.89
N GLU A 73 4.76 -4.99 -6.11
CA GLU A 73 5.75 -4.44 -7.04
C GLU A 73 5.23 -4.40 -8.48
N THR A 74 4.51 -5.44 -8.91
CA THR A 74 3.90 -5.49 -10.24
C THR A 74 2.91 -4.34 -10.45
N ILE A 75 2.18 -3.97 -9.41
CA ILE A 75 1.24 -2.83 -9.43
C ILE A 75 2.02 -1.50 -9.36
N PHE A 76 2.94 -1.36 -8.40
CA PHE A 76 3.71 -0.14 -8.17
C PHE A 76 4.56 0.27 -9.37
N ALA A 77 5.02 -0.67 -10.20
CA ALA A 77 5.77 -0.38 -11.42
C ALA A 77 5.07 0.62 -12.37
N ARG A 78 3.73 0.70 -12.33
CA ARG A 78 2.92 1.62 -13.17
C ARG A 78 2.89 3.07 -12.65
N TYR A 79 3.33 3.29 -11.41
CA TYR A 79 3.17 4.55 -10.67
C TYR A 79 4.48 5.17 -10.18
N ARG A 80 5.62 4.54 -10.51
CA ARG A 80 6.97 5.05 -10.25
C ARG A 80 7.27 6.25 -11.15
#